data_AF-A0A2X3D9G8-F1
#
_entry.id   AF-A0A2X3D9G8-F1
#
_cell.length_a   1.000
_cell.length_b   1.000
_cell.length_c   1.000
_cell.angle_alpha   90.00
_cell.angle_beta   90.00
_cell.angle_gamma   90.00
#
_symmetry.space_group_name_H-M   'P 1'
#
loop_
_entity.id
_entity.type
_entity.pdbx_description
1 polymer ?
#
loop_
_entity_poly.entity_id
_entity_poly.type
_entity_poly.pdbx_seq_one_letter_code
_entity_poly.pdbx_strand_id
1 'polypeptide(L)'
;MESPSNPLLRVVDIAKICGLAREAGAISVVDNTFLSPALQNPLALGADLVLHSCTKYLNGHSDVVAGVVIAKDPTTVTELAWWANNIGVTGSAFDSYLLLRGLRTLSHGWKWRSEMPWRSLSI
;
A
#
# COMPACT_ATOMS: atom_id res chain seq x y z
N MET A 1 2.21 8.51 6.55
CA MET A 1 0.81 8.85 6.86
C MET A 1 -0.10 7.74 6.36
N GLU A 2 -1.27 7.54 6.96
CA GLU A 2 -2.28 6.56 6.54
C GLU A 2 -3.58 7.32 6.23
N SER A 3 -4.16 7.10 5.05
CA SER A 3 -5.39 7.76 4.63
C SER A 3 -6.26 6.79 3.84
N PRO A 4 -7.45 6.40 4.33
CA PRO A 4 -8.05 6.73 5.63
C PRO A 4 -7.33 6.02 6.79
N SER A 5 -7.11 6.71 7.91
CA SER A 5 -6.43 6.12 9.08
C SER A 5 -7.30 5.06 9.78
N ASN A 6 -6.81 3.84 10.00
CA ASN A 6 -7.46 2.86 10.87
C ASN A 6 -7.34 3.26 12.36
N PRO A 7 -8.37 3.16 13.24
CA PRO A 7 -9.79 2.82 13.01
C PRO A 7 -10.73 4.03 12.83
N LEU A 8 -10.21 5.25 12.89
CA LEU A 8 -11.02 6.48 12.91
C LEU A 8 -11.40 7.02 11.51
N LEU A 9 -10.98 6.34 10.44
CA LEU A 9 -11.19 6.67 9.03
C LEU A 9 -10.92 8.15 8.69
N ARG A 10 -9.90 8.77 9.31
CA ARG A 10 -9.55 10.16 9.01
C ARG A 10 -8.93 10.23 7.63
N VAL A 11 -9.59 10.96 6.74
CA VAL A 11 -9.08 11.31 5.41
C VAL A 11 -8.18 12.53 5.57
N VAL A 12 -6.95 12.43 5.08
CA VAL A 12 -6.02 13.55 5.03
C VAL A 12 -5.76 13.98 3.60
N ASP A 13 -5.51 15.27 3.40
CA ASP A 13 -5.09 15.81 2.11
C ASP A 13 -3.63 15.42 1.85
N ILE A 14 -3.45 14.32 1.12
CA ILE A 14 -2.14 13.74 0.79
C ILE A 14 -1.29 14.77 0.04
N ALA A 15 -1.87 15.49 -0.94
CA ALA A 15 -1.13 16.44 -1.75
C ALA A 15 -0.58 17.60 -0.92
N LYS A 16 -1.42 18.14 -0.03
CA LYS A 16 -1.00 19.21 0.89
C LYS A 16 0.11 18.75 1.83
N ILE A 17 -0.01 17.56 2.41
CA ILE A 17 0.99 17.04 3.36
C ILE A 17 2.30 16.72 2.65
N CYS A 18 2.26 16.10 1.46
CA CYS A 18 3.44 15.86 0.65
C CYS A 18 4.14 17.18 0.24
N GLY A 19 3.37 18.24 -0.02
CA GLY A 19 3.91 19.59 -0.22
C GLY A 19 4.72 20.08 0.98
N LEU A 20 4.13 20.03 2.18
CA LEU A 20 4.79 20.44 3.42
C LEU A 20 6.01 19.59 3.76
N ALA A 21 5.94 18.28 3.55
CA ALA A 21 7.08 17.37 3.76
C ALA A 21 8.26 17.77 2.87
N ARG A 22 7.99 18.10 1.60
CA ARG A 22 9.01 18.53 0.66
C ARG A 22 9.61 19.88 1.00
N GLU A 23 8.82 20.84 1.47
CA GLU A 23 9.32 22.12 2.00
C GLU A 23 10.26 21.92 3.19
N ALA A 24 10.00 20.91 4.02
CA ALA A 24 10.84 20.55 5.17
C ALA A 24 12.04 19.64 4.81
N GLY A 25 12.21 19.25 3.54
CA GLY A 25 13.26 18.32 3.12
C GLY A 25 13.05 16.87 3.60
N ALA A 26 11.83 16.50 3.97
CA ALA A 26 11.47 15.17 4.47
C ALA A 26 10.91 14.26 3.36
N ILE A 27 11.17 12.96 3.49
CA ILE A 27 10.61 11.92 2.59
C ILE A 27 9.16 11.63 3.02
N SER A 28 8.23 11.72 2.07
CA SER A 28 6.83 11.43 2.31
C SER A 28 6.49 9.96 2.01
N VAL A 29 5.93 9.28 3.00
CA VAL A 29 5.47 7.88 2.89
C VAL A 29 3.97 7.80 3.13
N VAL A 30 3.22 7.16 2.23
CA VAL A 30 1.78 6.92 2.38
C VAL A 30 1.50 5.43 2.49
N ASP A 31 0.92 5.01 3.61
CA ASP A 31 0.32 3.67 3.72
C ASP A 31 -1.05 3.69 3.04
N ASN A 32 -1.16 2.92 1.96
CA ASN A 32 -2.35 2.80 1.13
C ASN A 32 -2.97 1.39 1.23
N THR A 33 -2.78 0.73 2.37
CA THR A 33 -3.30 -0.62 2.65
C THR A 33 -4.82 -0.70 2.49
N PHE A 34 -5.57 0.33 2.91
CA PHE A 34 -7.05 0.29 2.96
C PHE A 34 -7.73 0.53 1.62
N LEU A 35 -7.26 1.50 0.83
CA LEU A 35 -7.90 1.86 -0.43
C LEU A 35 -7.36 1.02 -1.60
N SER A 36 -6.16 0.43 -1.46
CA SER A 36 -5.44 -0.28 -2.52
C SER A 36 -5.17 0.64 -3.74
N PRO A 37 -4.30 0.28 -4.70
CA PRO A 37 -4.06 1.14 -5.88
C PRO A 37 -5.31 1.29 -6.78
N ALA A 38 -6.35 0.48 -6.58
CA ALA A 38 -7.59 0.53 -7.35
C ALA A 38 -8.44 1.78 -7.07
N LEU A 39 -8.31 2.40 -5.89
CA LEU A 39 -9.13 3.57 -5.50
C LEU A 39 -8.32 4.84 -5.26
N GLN A 40 -7.03 4.74 -4.97
CA GLN A 40 -6.17 5.89 -4.77
C GLN A 40 -4.73 5.58 -5.19
N ASN A 41 -4.10 6.52 -5.91
CA ASN A 41 -2.70 6.44 -6.30
C ASN A 41 -1.90 7.57 -5.62
N PRO A 42 -1.34 7.35 -4.41
CA PRO A 42 -0.65 8.41 -3.67
C PRO A 42 0.61 8.94 -4.35
N LEU A 43 1.27 8.15 -5.21
CA LEU A 43 2.42 8.63 -6.00
C LEU A 43 2.00 9.76 -6.94
N ALA A 44 0.80 9.67 -7.53
CA ALA A 44 0.24 10.74 -8.36
C ALA A 44 -0.13 11.99 -7.54
N LEU A 45 -0.36 11.83 -6.23
CA LEU A 45 -0.65 12.91 -5.30
C LEU A 45 0.61 13.54 -4.68
N GLY A 46 1.81 13.06 -5.06
CA GLY A 46 3.08 13.63 -4.64
C GLY A 46 3.80 12.88 -3.52
N ALA A 47 3.35 11.67 -3.16
CA ALA A 47 4.10 10.81 -2.26
C ALA A 47 5.43 10.33 -2.89
N ASP A 48 6.47 10.21 -2.08
CA ASP A 48 7.76 9.66 -2.51
C ASP A 48 7.76 8.13 -2.43
N LEU A 49 7.13 7.59 -1.37
CA LEU A 49 6.96 6.16 -1.12
C LEU A 49 5.50 5.82 -0.83
N VAL A 50 5.06 4.65 -1.29
CA VAL A 50 3.78 4.04 -0.94
C VAL A 50 4.03 2.66 -0.34
N LEU A 51 3.42 2.41 0.82
CA LEU A 51 3.43 1.12 1.49
C LEU A 51 2.06 0.44 1.32
N HIS A 52 2.05 -0.86 1.10
CA HIS A 52 0.85 -1.67 1.32
C HIS A 52 1.15 -2.91 2.15
N SER A 53 0.28 -3.23 3.11
CA SER A 53 0.16 -4.57 3.65
C SER A 53 -0.59 -5.45 2.67
N CYS A 54 0.13 -6.39 2.07
CA CYS A 54 -0.42 -7.31 1.10
C CYS A 54 -1.27 -8.42 1.75
N THR A 55 -1.10 -8.65 3.05
CA THR A 55 -1.91 -9.57 3.88
C THR A 55 -3.40 -9.25 3.84
N LYS A 56 -3.75 -8.01 3.53
CA LYS A 56 -5.13 -7.51 3.52
C LYS A 56 -5.74 -7.63 2.13
N TYR A 57 -6.03 -6.49 1.50
CA TYR A 57 -6.86 -6.45 0.30
C TYR A 57 -6.16 -6.94 -0.97
N LEU A 58 -4.83 -6.82 -1.05
CA LEU A 58 -4.08 -7.20 -2.26
C LEU A 58 -4.04 -8.72 -2.48
N ASN A 59 -3.95 -9.49 -1.40
CA ASN A 59 -4.06 -10.95 -1.48
C ASN A 59 -5.53 -11.40 -1.55
N GLY A 60 -6.40 -10.85 -0.70
CA GLY A 60 -7.85 -11.12 -0.71
C GLY A 60 -8.26 -12.52 -0.25
N HIS A 61 -7.31 -13.43 0.00
CA HIS A 61 -7.53 -14.83 0.40
C HIS A 61 -7.02 -15.16 1.82
N SER A 62 -6.46 -14.18 2.54
CA SER A 62 -5.99 -14.32 3.93
C SER A 62 -4.95 -15.43 4.18
N ASP A 63 -4.26 -15.90 3.13
CA ASP A 63 -3.30 -17.02 3.14
C ASP A 63 -1.84 -16.59 2.93
N VAL A 64 -1.56 -15.28 2.85
CA VAL A 64 -0.21 -14.71 2.64
C VAL A 64 0.02 -13.57 3.61
N VAL A 65 1.20 -13.53 4.24
CA VAL A 65 1.69 -12.35 4.98
C VAL A 65 2.83 -11.72 4.19
N ALA A 66 2.57 -10.56 3.60
CA ALA A 66 3.55 -9.84 2.79
C ALA A 66 3.30 -8.32 2.85
N GLY A 67 4.33 -7.54 2.51
CA GLY A 67 4.23 -6.10 2.29
C GLY A 67 4.89 -5.71 0.99
N VAL A 68 4.50 -4.58 0.42
CA VAL A 68 5.16 -3.99 -0.75
C VAL A 68 5.46 -2.52 -0.48
N VAL A 69 6.64 -2.08 -0.91
CA VAL A 69 7.04 -0.67 -0.97
C VAL A 69 7.15 -0.31 -2.44
N ILE A 70 6.53 0.80 -2.83
CA ILE A 70 6.59 1.35 -4.18
C ILE A 70 7.18 2.75 -4.05
N ALA A 71 8.27 3.02 -4.77
CA ALA A 71 8.91 4.33 -4.78
C ALA A 71 8.67 5.05 -6.10
N LYS A 72 8.58 6.38 -6.03
CA LYS A 72 8.54 7.25 -7.21
C LYS A 72 9.86 7.24 -7.97
N ASP A 73 10.98 7.27 -7.23
CA ASP A 73 12.31 7.33 -7.79
C ASP A 73 12.97 5.93 -7.87
N PRO A 74 13.44 5.50 -9.05
CA PRO A 74 14.12 4.21 -9.21
C PRO A 74 15.38 4.04 -8.36
N THR A 75 16.09 5.12 -8.03
CA THR A 75 17.31 5.00 -7.21
C THR A 75 16.96 4.57 -5.78
N THR A 76 15.88 5.13 -5.22
CA THR A 76 15.33 4.69 -3.93
C THR A 76 14.91 3.22 -3.94
N VAL A 77 14.33 2.70 -5.05
CA VAL A 77 14.02 1.27 -5.17
C VAL A 77 15.28 0.41 -5.07
N THR A 78 16.36 0.85 -5.73
CA THR A 78 17.64 0.12 -5.74
C THR A 78 18.24 0.06 -4.34
N GLU A 79 18.21 1.18 -3.63
CA GLU A 79 18.69 1.26 -2.25
C GLU A 79 17.86 0.38 -1.31
N LEU A 80 16.53 0.44 -1.41
CA LEU A 80 15.63 -0.40 -0.61
C LEU A 80 15.83 -1.89 -0.90
N ALA A 81 16.05 -2.28 -2.15
CA ALA A 81 16.32 -3.67 -2.52
C ALA A 81 17.66 -4.16 -1.94
N TRP A 82 18.69 -3.31 -1.96
CA TRP A 82 19.97 -3.60 -1.34
C TRP A 82 19.82 -3.81 0.17
N TRP A 83 19.10 -2.91 0.86
CA TRP A 83 18.79 -3.06 2.28
C TRP A 83 18.00 -4.33 2.57
N ALA A 84 16.95 -4.61 1.80
CA ALA A 84 16.10 -5.80 1.97
C ALA A 84 16.91 -7.10 1.87
N ASN A 85 17.89 -7.14 0.96
CA ASN A 85 18.81 -8.26 0.82
C ASN A 85 19.72 -8.42 2.05
N ASN A 86 20.26 -7.31 2.57
CA ASN A 86 21.17 -7.35 3.72
C ASN A 86 20.49 -7.76 5.03
N ILE A 87 19.23 -7.35 5.23
CA ILE A 87 18.46 -7.65 6.44
C ILE A 87 17.57 -8.90 6.30
N GLY A 88 17.51 -9.50 5.10
CA GLY A 88 16.78 -10.74 4.85
C GLY A 88 15.26 -10.63 4.89
N VAL A 89 14.68 -9.46 4.57
CA VAL A 89 13.21 -9.23 4.60
C VAL A 89 12.54 -9.36 3.23
N THR A 90 13.18 -10.08 2.30
CA THR A 90 12.60 -10.34 0.97
C THR A 90 11.46 -11.35 1.06
N GLY A 91 10.39 -11.14 0.28
CA GLY A 91 9.26 -12.05 0.24
C GLY A 91 9.63 -13.41 -0.36
N SER A 92 9.03 -14.48 0.12
CA SER A 92 9.27 -15.81 -0.46
C SER A 92 8.73 -15.89 -1.88
N ALA A 93 9.34 -16.73 -2.72
CA ALA A 93 8.89 -16.95 -4.10
C ALA A 93 7.43 -17.46 -4.16
N PHE A 94 7.05 -18.30 -3.18
CA PHE A 94 5.70 -18.85 -3.09
C PHE A 94 4.67 -17.79 -2.67
N ASP A 95 4.97 -16.98 -1.66
CA ASP A 95 4.10 -15.86 -1.25
C ASP A 95 3.93 -14.84 -2.36
N SER A 96 5.02 -14.57 -3.10
CA SER A 96 5.00 -13.68 -4.26
C SER A 96 4.09 -14.22 -5.38
N TYR A 97 4.09 -15.54 -5.61
CA TYR A 97 3.20 -16.18 -6.57
C TYR A 97 1.73 -16.10 -6.15
N LEU A 98 1.43 -16.41 -4.88
CA LEU A 98 0.07 -16.31 -4.33
C LEU A 98 -0.46 -14.87 -4.40
N LEU A 99 0.39 -13.89 -4.13
CA LEU A 99 0.08 -12.48 -4.28
C LEU A 99 -0.29 -12.12 -5.74
N LEU A 100 0.51 -12.57 -6.72
CA LEU A 100 0.20 -12.38 -8.14
C LEU A 100 -1.14 -13.01 -8.53
N ARG A 101 -1.50 -14.16 -7.95
CA ARG A 101 -2.81 -14.80 -8.15
C ARG A 101 -3.94 -13.92 -7.59
N GLY A 102 -3.81 -13.41 -6.37
CA GLY A 102 -4.80 -12.52 -5.74
C GLY A 102 -5.01 -11.21 -6.50
N LEU A 103 -3.92 -10.61 -7.00
CA LEU A 103 -3.96 -9.38 -7.79
C LEU A 103 -4.84 -9.48 -9.05
N ARG A 104 -4.88 -10.65 -9.71
CA ARG A 104 -5.66 -10.86 -10.94
C ARG A 104 -7.17 -10.76 -10.71
N THR A 105 -7.66 -11.00 -9.50
CA THR A 105 -9.08 -10.93 -9.15
C THR A 105 -9.44 -9.67 -8.35
N LEU A 106 -8.45 -8.81 -8.05
CA LEU A 106 -8.61 -7.61 -7.23
C LEU A 106 -9.73 -6.68 -7.71
N SER A 107 -9.85 -6.46 -9.02
CA SER A 107 -10.89 -5.60 -9.62
C SER A 107 -12.31 -6.10 -9.37
N HIS A 108 -12.51 -7.42 -9.43
CA HIS A 108 -13.81 -8.06 -9.18
C HIS A 108 -14.13 -8.08 -7.68
N GLY A 109 -13.13 -8.34 -6.84
CA GLY A 109 -13.26 -8.30 -5.38
C GLY A 109 -13.60 -6.92 -4.84
N TRP A 110 -13.12 -5.85 -5.48
CA TRP A 110 -13.49 -4.47 -5.12
C TRP A 110 -14.95 -4.16 -5.44
N LYS A 111 -15.42 -4.51 -6.65
CA LYS A 111 -16.80 -4.27 -7.07
C LYS A 111 -17.81 -4.91 -6.10
N TRP A 112 -17.55 -6.14 -5.68
CA TRP A 112 -18.35 -6.84 -4.69
C TRP A 112 -18.36 -6.16 -3.30
N ARG A 113 -17.22 -5.59 -2.88
CA ARG A 113 -17.08 -4.96 -1.55
C ARG A 113 -17.65 -3.54 -1.50
N SER A 114 -17.63 -2.78 -2.59
CA SER A 114 -18.31 -1.48 -2.67
C SER A 114 -19.83 -1.59 -2.53
N GLU A 115 -20.38 -2.78 -2.79
CA GLU A 115 -21.81 -3.07 -2.69
C GLU A 115 -22.21 -3.60 -1.28
N MET A 116 -21.25 -3.90 -0.40
CA MET A 116 -21.52 -4.37 0.97
C MET A 116 -21.67 -3.20 1.98
N PRO A 117 -22.59 -3.30 2.97
CA PRO A 117 -22.71 -2.29 4.03
C PRO A 117 -21.43 -2.24 4.89
N TRP A 118 -20.83 -1.05 5.02
CA TRP A 118 -19.57 -0.76 5.72
C TRP A 118 -19.46 -1.20 7.20
N ARG A 119 -20.50 -1.79 7.79
CA ARG A 119 -20.57 -2.20 9.21
C ARG A 119 -19.90 -3.54 9.53
N SER A 120 -19.47 -4.33 8.55
CA SER A 120 -18.92 -5.68 8.77
C SER A 120 -17.40 -5.77 8.70
N LEU A 121 -16.68 -4.65 8.56
CA LEU A 121 -15.23 -4.62 8.37
C LEU A 121 -14.52 -4.23 9.66
N SER A 122 -14.57 -5.13 10.64
CA SER A 122 -13.66 -5.14 11.79
C SER A 122 -12.87 -6.45 11.74
N ILE A 123 -11.56 -6.34 11.50
CA ILE A 123 -10.57 -7.36 11.83
C ILE A 123 -9.80 -6.82 13.03
#